data_AF-A0A8J8J4W6-F1
#
_entry.id   AF-A0A8J8J4W6-F1
#
_cell.length_a   1.000
_cell.length_b   1.000
_cell.length_c   1.000
_cell.angle_alpha   90.00
_cell.angle_beta   90.00
_cell.angle_gamma   90.00
#
_symmetry.space_group_name_H-M   'P 1'
#
loop_
_entity.id
_entity.type
_entity.pdbx_description
1 polymer ?
#
loop_
_entity_poly.entity_id
_entity_poly.type
_entity_poly.pdbx_seq_one_letter_code
_entity_poly.pdbx_strand_id
1 'polypeptide(L)'
;MGTRKCPFCGGTMVPSKTDFLGHAQYFWVPPWKSRLTGFLKPGIKGRPWLCIDCGAVVAYVDEKKLSILREEYEQTRLEGST
;
A
#
# COMPACT_ATOMS: atom_id res chain seq x y z
N MET A 1 -2.94 -19.84 1.42
CA MET A 1 -2.67 -18.47 1.94
C MET A 1 -1.16 -18.34 2.08
N GLY A 2 -0.53 -17.37 1.43
CA GLY A 2 0.93 -17.19 1.48
C GLY A 2 1.38 -16.48 2.76
N THR A 3 2.62 -16.74 3.19
CA THR A 3 3.31 -15.99 4.25
C THR A 3 4.28 -14.98 3.63
N ARG A 4 4.64 -13.92 4.39
CA ARG A 4 5.67 -12.94 4.00
C ARG A 4 6.73 -12.85 5.09
N LYS A 5 7.94 -12.40 4.74
CA LYS A 5 8.97 -12.07 5.73
C LYS A 5 8.76 -10.66 6.27
N CYS A 6 8.87 -10.50 7.58
CA CYS A 6 8.75 -9.21 8.24
C CYS A 6 9.93 -8.33 7.84
N PRO A 7 9.69 -7.11 7.32
CA PRO A 7 10.77 -6.21 6.91
C PRO A 7 11.57 -5.66 8.10
N PHE A 8 11.06 -5.78 9.33
CA PHE A 8 11.70 -5.24 10.52
C PHE A 8 12.53 -6.27 11.31
N CYS A 9 12.12 -7.54 11.32
CA CYS A 9 12.78 -8.58 12.13
C CYS A 9 13.09 -9.89 11.38
N GLY A 10 12.69 -10.02 10.10
CA GLY A 10 12.84 -11.27 9.33
C GLY A 10 11.86 -12.39 9.73
N GLY A 11 10.98 -12.16 10.70
CA GLY A 11 9.95 -13.09 11.16
C GLY A 11 8.86 -13.39 10.12
N THR A 12 7.88 -14.19 10.49
CA THR A 12 6.77 -14.61 9.64
C THR A 12 5.60 -13.62 9.77
N MET A 13 5.06 -13.22 8.63
CA MET A 13 3.86 -12.41 8.54
C MET A 13 2.70 -13.20 7.95
N VAL A 14 1.52 -12.97 8.50
CA VAL A 14 0.25 -13.53 8.04
C VAL A 14 -0.71 -12.41 7.59
N PRO A 15 -1.45 -12.59 6.49
CA PRO A 15 -2.37 -11.57 6.01
C PRO A 15 -3.62 -11.52 6.88
N SER A 16 -4.20 -10.33 7.01
CA SER A 16 -5.58 -10.17 7.46
C SER A 16 -6.54 -10.92 6.53
N LYS A 17 -7.61 -11.48 7.11
CA LYS A 17 -8.70 -12.12 6.36
C LYS A 17 -9.40 -11.15 5.41
N THR A 18 -9.42 -9.86 5.76
CA THR A 18 -10.05 -8.79 4.98
C THR A 18 -9.20 -7.53 4.98
N ASP A 19 -9.21 -6.82 3.86
CA ASP A 19 -8.59 -5.51 3.61
C ASP A 19 -9.63 -4.39 3.50
N PHE A 20 -10.89 -4.68 3.86
CA PHE A 20 -12.02 -3.75 3.80
C PHE A 20 -12.35 -3.09 5.14
N LEU A 21 -11.68 -3.45 6.23
CA LEU A 21 -11.96 -2.94 7.58
C LEU A 21 -10.90 -1.94 8.04
N GLY A 22 -11.32 -0.97 8.85
CA GLY A 22 -10.45 0.08 9.39
C GLY A 22 -9.86 1.00 8.31
N HIS A 23 -8.73 1.63 8.64
CA HIS A 23 -8.02 2.54 7.72
C HIS A 23 -7.31 1.82 6.56
N ALA A 24 -7.40 0.48 6.48
CA ALA A 24 -6.84 -0.31 5.37
C ALA A 24 -7.46 0.07 4.01
N GLN A 25 -8.71 0.55 4.00
CA GLN A 25 -9.42 0.93 2.77
C GLN A 25 -8.92 2.25 2.15
N TYR A 26 -8.35 3.15 2.95
CA TYR A 26 -7.87 4.47 2.52
C TYR A 26 -6.47 4.71 3.07
N PHE A 27 -5.62 3.70 2.96
CA PHE A 27 -4.36 3.62 3.68
C PHE A 27 -3.36 4.69 3.24
N TRP A 28 -3.30 4.98 1.94
CA TRP A 28 -2.32 5.91 1.39
C TRP A 28 -2.86 6.69 0.19
N VAL A 29 -2.46 7.96 0.05
CA VAL A 29 -2.85 8.85 -1.05
C VAL A 29 -1.57 9.30 -1.77
N PRO A 30 -1.44 9.14 -3.09
CA PRO A 30 -0.25 9.59 -3.80
C PRO A 30 -0.16 11.11 -3.82
N PRO A 31 0.99 11.71 -3.45
CA PRO A 31 1.14 13.16 -3.42
C PRO A 31 1.08 13.81 -4.82
N TRP A 32 1.37 13.06 -5.88
CA TRP A 32 1.30 13.51 -7.27
C TRP A 32 -0.11 13.52 -7.88
N LYS A 33 -1.13 13.03 -7.17
CA LYS A 33 -2.52 13.09 -7.66
C LYS A 33 -3.21 14.36 -7.18
N SER A 34 -3.60 15.21 -8.11
CA SER A 34 -4.31 16.45 -7.79
C SER A 34 -5.70 16.19 -7.20
N ARG A 35 -6.18 17.15 -6.41
CA ARG A 35 -7.54 17.16 -5.81
C ARG A 35 -8.65 17.08 -6.87
N LEU A 36 -8.41 17.57 -8.09
CA LEU A 36 -9.35 17.57 -9.21
C LEU A 36 -9.51 16.18 -9.85
N THR A 37 -8.42 15.42 -9.96
CA THR A 37 -8.44 14.01 -10.42
C THR A 37 -8.77 13.01 -9.30
N GLY A 38 -8.66 13.43 -8.04
CA GLY A 38 -8.80 12.59 -6.84
C GLY A 38 -10.23 12.44 -6.30
N PHE A 39 -11.21 13.14 -6.86
CA PHE A 39 -12.58 13.20 -6.32
C PHE A 39 -13.34 11.86 -6.38
N LEU A 40 -12.90 10.91 -7.23
CA LEU A 40 -13.62 9.65 -7.39
C LEU A 40 -13.17 8.54 -6.42
N LYS A 41 -11.89 8.44 -6.02
CA LYS A 41 -11.40 7.51 -4.95
C LYS A 41 -10.00 7.96 -4.44
N PRO A 42 -9.88 8.66 -3.30
CA PRO A 42 -8.60 9.26 -2.91
C PRO A 42 -7.58 8.26 -2.36
N GLY A 43 -8.03 7.19 -1.69
CA GLY A 43 -7.14 6.27 -0.98
C GLY A 43 -6.85 4.97 -1.72
N ILE A 44 -5.61 4.52 -1.63
CA ILE A 44 -5.16 3.21 -2.03
C ILE A 44 -5.34 2.24 -0.86
N LYS A 45 -5.92 1.07 -1.17
CA LYS A 45 -6.10 0.01 -0.19
C LYS A 45 -4.78 -0.70 0.06
N GLY A 46 -4.46 -0.93 1.33
CA GLY A 46 -3.39 -1.82 1.73
C GLY A 46 -3.97 -2.98 2.52
N ARG A 47 -3.64 -4.22 2.17
CA ARG A 47 -3.99 -5.39 3.01
C ARG A 47 -3.05 -5.40 4.22
N PRO A 48 -3.55 -5.37 5.46
CA PRO A 48 -2.70 -5.48 6.65
C PRO A 48 -2.13 -6.90 6.78
N TRP A 49 -0.88 -6.97 7.23
CA TRP A 49 -0.19 -8.20 7.60
C TRP A 49 0.39 -8.04 8.99
N LEU A 50 0.17 -9.04 9.85
CA LEU A 50 0.72 -9.08 11.21
C LEU A 50 1.96 -9.97 11.19
N CYS A 51 3.09 -9.46 11.68
CA CYS A 51 4.21 -10.30 12.07
C CYS A 51 3.92 -10.96 13.43
N ILE A 52 3.85 -12.29 13.44
CA ILE A 52 3.54 -13.05 14.67
C ILE A 52 4.73 -13.11 15.64
N ASP A 53 5.94 -12.80 15.17
CA ASP A 53 7.16 -12.85 15.99
C ASP A 53 7.45 -11.53 16.71
N CYS A 54 7.17 -10.38 16.10
CA CYS A 54 7.49 -9.05 16.68
C CYS A 54 6.29 -8.10 16.83
N GLY A 55 5.09 -8.49 16.40
CA GLY A 55 3.86 -7.69 16.54
C GLY A 55 3.69 -6.56 15.53
N ALA A 56 4.65 -6.33 14.61
CA ALA A 56 4.51 -5.30 13.58
C ALA A 56 3.31 -5.56 12.66
N VAL A 57 2.51 -4.51 12.40
CA VAL A 57 1.42 -4.53 11.43
C VAL A 57 1.81 -3.65 10.24
N VAL A 58 1.89 -4.23 9.05
CA VAL A 58 2.27 -3.53 7.81
C VAL A 58 1.19 -3.74 6.77
N ALA A 59 0.73 -2.64 6.15
CA ALA A 59 -0.19 -2.73 5.03
C ALA A 59 0.57 -2.80 3.72
N TYR A 60 0.25 -3.81 2.90
CA TYR A 60 0.82 -3.99 1.57
C TYR A 60 -0.22 -3.68 0.50
N VAL A 61 0.15 -2.84 -0.46
CA VAL A 61 -0.65 -2.57 -1.66
C VAL A 61 -0.57 -3.80 -2.58
N ASP A 62 -1.68 -4.10 -3.27
CA ASP A 62 -1.72 -5.13 -4.30
C ASP A 62 -0.64 -4.91 -5.38
N GLU A 63 -0.03 -6.00 -5.86
CA GLU A 63 1.14 -5.93 -6.76
C GLU A 63 0.82 -5.26 -8.10
N LYS A 64 -0.35 -5.54 -8.68
CA LYS A 64 -0.79 -4.88 -9.92
C LYS A 64 -0.97 -3.38 -9.68
N LYS A 65 -1.58 -3.00 -8.55
CA LYS A 65 -1.74 -1.59 -8.20
C LYS A 65 -0.40 -0.91 -7.93
N LEU A 66 0.53 -1.59 -7.26
CA LEU A 66 1.88 -1.10 -6.99
C LEU A 66 2.67 -0.85 -8.27
N SER A 67 2.57 -1.73 -9.27
CA SER A 67 3.20 -1.52 -10.59
C SER A 67 2.71 -0.25 -11.26
N ILE A 68 1.39 -0.04 -11.31
CA ILE A 68 0.78 1.17 -11.88
C ILE A 68 1.28 2.43 -11.14
N LEU A 69 1.34 2.38 -9.80
CA LEU A 69 1.81 3.52 -9.01
C LEU A 69 3.28 3.84 -9.25
N ARG A 70 4.11 2.81 -9.48
CA ARG A 70 5.52 3.00 -9.85
C ARG A 70 5.64 3.66 -11.22
N GLU A 71 4.89 3.20 -12.20
CA GLU A 71 4.87 3.83 -13.53
C GLU A 71 4.40 5.29 -13.46
N GLU A 72 3.31 5.56 -12.75
CA GLU A 72 2.81 6.92 -12.52
C GLU A 72 3.89 7.81 -11.87
N TYR A 73 4.56 7.34 -10.81
CA TYR A 73 5.62 8.06 -10.13
C TYR A 73 6.78 8.40 -11.06
N GLU A 74 7.26 7.43 -11.85
CA GLU A 74 8.38 7.65 -12.77
C GLU A 74 8.03 8.66 -13.86
N GLN A 75 6.80 8.65 -14.38
CA GLN A 75 6.35 9.67 -15.35
C GLN A 75 6.34 11.07 -14.71
N THR A 76 5.75 11.24 -13.52
CA THR A 76 5.72 12.54 -12.83
C THR A 76 7.12 13.04 -12.48
N ARG A 77 8.03 12.14 -12.09
CA ARG A 77 9.43 12.47 -11.81
C ARG A 77 10.17 12.96 -13.06
N LEU A 78 9.91 12.35 -14.23
CA LEU A 78 10.49 12.77 -15.51
C LEU A 78 9.92 14.11 -16.00
N GLU A 79 8.65 14.40 -15.70
CA GLU A 79 7.97 15.66 -16.02
C GLU A 79 8.39 16.83 -15.09
N GLY A 80 9.31 16.60 -14.14
CA GLY A 80 9.81 17.63 -13.22
C GLY A 80 8.77 18.17 -12.23
N SER A 81 7.66 17.43 -12.06
CA SER A 81 6.51 17.85 -11.25
C SER A 81 6.54 17.30 -9.82
N THR A 82 7.68 16.77 -9.38
CA THR A 82 7.95 16.27 -8.01
C THR A 82 9.39 16.54 -7.60
#